data_AF-M4YKX4-F1
#
_entry.id   AF-M4YKX4-F1
#
_cell.length_a   1.000
_cell.length_b   1.000
_cell.length_c   1.000
_cell.angle_alpha   90.00
_cell.angle_beta   90.00
_cell.angle_gamma   90.00
#
_symmetry.space_group_name_H-M   'P 1'
#
loop_
_entity.id
_entity.type
_entity.pdbx_description
1 polymer ?
#
loop_
_entity_poly.entity_id
_entity_poly.type
_entity_poly.pdbx_seq_one_letter_code
_entity_poly.pdbx_strand_id
1 'polypeptide(L)'
;MVYRSEKKEGTVPLPLSEEDSGLFRYYLADTGMFVHQSRIPRSDFMVKDKRRTLSGTFYEKYVADELRAKEIALFYWTGKKSNGMEFAVQNGPYAVPIDVKKNAGKKNSLDAFRTFNPKYTAVKISSGNYGYDPERDLLSIQLYQTFLLAEQLSKGESITPRMRD
;
A
#
# COMPACT_ATOMS: atom_id res chain seq x y z
N MET A 1 18.82 -5.47 6.89
CA MET A 1 17.89 -4.39 7.24
C MET A 1 16.47 -4.89 6.97
N VAL A 2 15.53 -4.66 7.88
CA VAL A 2 14.11 -5.04 7.74
C VAL A 2 13.24 -3.81 7.90
N TYR A 3 12.11 -3.76 7.24
CA TYR A 3 11.11 -2.71 7.42
C TYR A 3 9.99 -3.24 8.28
N ARG A 4 9.65 -2.48 9.31
CA ARG A 4 8.51 -2.76 10.19
C ARG A 4 7.30 -1.97 9.68
N SER A 5 6.15 -2.64 9.61
CA SER A 5 4.86 -2.02 9.37
C SER A 5 3.94 -2.30 10.54
N GLU A 6 3.59 -1.28 11.31
CA GLU A 6 2.83 -1.44 12.54
C GLU A 6 1.32 -1.50 12.32
N LYS A 7 0.62 -2.22 13.19
CA LYS A 7 -0.83 -2.32 13.12
C LYS A 7 -1.49 -1.00 13.55
N LYS A 8 -2.48 -0.57 12.77
CA LYS A 8 -3.52 0.39 13.17
C LYS A 8 -4.91 -0.23 13.06
N GLU A 9 -5.84 0.26 13.86
CA GLU A 9 -7.23 -0.20 13.84
C GLU A 9 -8.19 0.94 14.15
N GLY A 10 -9.44 0.81 13.67
CA GLY A 10 -10.44 1.86 13.86
C GLY A 10 -10.00 3.21 13.30
N THR A 11 -10.18 4.26 14.10
CA THR A 11 -9.71 5.62 13.79
C THR A 11 -8.22 5.71 14.05
N VAL A 12 -7.49 6.15 13.04
CA VAL A 12 -6.05 6.28 13.04
C VAL A 12 -5.67 7.65 13.61
N PRO A 13 -4.99 7.71 14.76
CA PRO A 13 -4.52 8.99 15.30
C PRO A 13 -3.42 9.58 14.40
N LEU A 14 -3.44 10.90 14.26
CA LEU A 14 -2.41 11.67 13.56
C LEU A 14 -1.67 12.58 14.57
N PRO A 15 -0.34 12.73 14.46
CA PRO A 15 0.54 12.12 13.47
C PRO A 15 0.64 10.59 13.64
N LEU A 16 0.79 9.90 12.51
CA LEU A 16 1.05 8.46 12.49
C LEU A 16 2.37 8.20 13.23
N SER A 17 2.28 7.42 14.29
CA SER A 17 3.39 7.11 15.18
C SER A 17 3.34 5.64 15.57
N GLU A 18 4.49 5.11 16.00
CA GLU A 18 4.55 3.74 16.51
C GLU A 18 3.74 3.60 17.82
N GLU A 19 2.99 2.51 17.96
CA GLU A 19 2.21 2.18 19.16
C GLU A 19 2.71 0.86 19.78
N ASP A 20 2.67 0.77 21.11
CA ASP A 20 3.11 -0.40 21.87
C ASP A 20 2.07 -1.55 21.85
N SER A 21 1.53 -1.85 20.67
CA SER A 21 0.59 -2.97 20.48
C SER A 21 1.29 -4.32 20.34
N GLY A 22 2.61 -4.31 20.08
CA GLY A 22 3.40 -5.51 19.77
C GLY A 22 3.05 -6.19 18.43
N LEU A 23 2.07 -5.67 17.66
CA LEU A 23 1.62 -6.27 16.40
C LEU A 23 2.17 -5.50 15.20
N PHE A 24 2.98 -6.18 14.40
CA PHE A 24 3.60 -5.61 13.19
C PHE A 24 3.80 -6.67 12.11
N ARG A 25 4.06 -6.22 10.89
CA ARG A 25 4.55 -7.02 9.76
C ARG A 25 6.00 -6.65 9.47
N TYR A 26 6.80 -7.62 9.06
CA TYR A 26 8.15 -7.38 8.55
C TYR A 26 8.22 -7.54 7.04
N TYR A 27 8.90 -6.61 6.39
CA TYR A 27 9.33 -6.71 5.01
C TYR A 27 10.86 -6.76 4.96
N LEU A 28 11.41 -7.75 4.28
CA LEU A 28 12.85 -7.82 4.08
C LEU A 28 13.26 -6.75 3.07
N ALA A 29 14.21 -5.88 3.44
CA ALA A 29 14.68 -4.82 2.54
C ALA A 29 15.34 -5.41 1.29
N ASP A 30 16.17 -6.45 1.47
CA ASP A 30 16.89 -7.08 0.37
C ASP A 30 15.97 -8.00 -0.46
N THR A 31 15.78 -7.64 -1.73
CA THR A 31 14.94 -8.41 -2.66
C THR A 31 15.52 -9.77 -2.98
N GLY A 32 16.85 -9.90 -3.07
CA GLY A 32 17.52 -11.18 -3.28
C GLY A 32 17.27 -12.15 -2.12
N MET A 33 17.43 -11.67 -0.89
CA MET A 33 17.18 -12.44 0.32
C MET A 33 15.71 -12.82 0.45
N PHE A 34 14.79 -11.90 0.15
CA PHE A 34 13.36 -12.20 0.15
C PHE A 34 12.98 -13.29 -0.85
N VAL A 35 13.44 -13.17 -2.11
CA VAL A 35 13.20 -14.17 -3.15
C VAL A 35 13.78 -15.51 -2.72
N HIS A 36 15.02 -15.54 -2.23
CA HIS A 36 15.67 -16.75 -1.75
C HIS A 36 14.85 -17.43 -0.63
N GLN A 37 14.41 -16.68 0.38
CA GLN A 37 13.60 -17.23 1.49
C GLN A 37 12.19 -17.64 1.08
N SER A 38 11.61 -17.01 0.04
CA SER A 38 10.29 -17.37 -0.49
C SER A 38 10.22 -18.78 -1.08
N ARG A 39 11.38 -19.37 -1.44
CA ARG A 39 11.50 -20.65 -2.15
C ARG A 39 10.75 -20.70 -3.50
N ILE A 40 10.38 -19.55 -4.06
CA ILE A 40 9.75 -19.47 -5.38
C ILE A 40 10.83 -19.61 -6.46
N PRO A 41 10.70 -20.56 -7.41
CA PRO A 41 11.64 -20.69 -8.51
C PRO A 41 11.72 -19.40 -9.34
N ARG A 42 12.93 -18.97 -9.68
CA ARG A 42 13.15 -17.74 -10.48
C ARG A 42 12.46 -17.81 -11.85
N SER A 43 12.38 -19.01 -12.43
CA SER A 43 11.69 -19.28 -13.70
C SER A 43 10.20 -18.93 -13.65
N ASP A 44 9.56 -19.03 -12.48
CA ASP A 44 8.14 -18.72 -12.31
C ASP A 44 7.85 -17.21 -12.47
N PHE A 45 8.86 -16.35 -12.25
CA PHE A 45 8.77 -14.92 -12.55
C PHE A 45 8.89 -14.62 -14.04
N MET A 46 9.44 -15.52 -14.84
CA MET A 46 9.63 -15.31 -16.29
C MET A 46 8.45 -15.86 -17.10
N VAL A 47 7.84 -16.94 -16.64
CA VAL A 47 6.67 -17.55 -17.29
C VAL A 47 5.41 -16.76 -16.97
N LYS A 48 4.74 -16.21 -18.00
CA LYS A 48 3.58 -15.32 -17.85
C LYS A 48 2.44 -15.95 -17.03
N ASP A 49 2.14 -17.23 -17.24
CA ASP A 49 1.05 -17.92 -16.54
C ASP A 49 1.39 -18.21 -15.07
N LYS A 50 2.68 -18.45 -14.76
CA LYS A 50 3.16 -18.61 -13.38
C LYS A 50 3.35 -17.29 -12.65
N ARG A 51 3.62 -16.19 -13.35
CA ARG A 51 3.53 -14.84 -12.75
C ARG A 51 2.15 -14.58 -12.16
N ARG A 52 1.09 -15.12 -12.78
CA ARG A 52 -0.28 -15.02 -12.26
C ARG A 52 -0.54 -15.87 -11.02
N THR A 53 0.38 -16.74 -10.61
CA THR A 53 0.32 -17.49 -9.33
C THR A 53 1.24 -16.95 -8.23
N LEU A 54 2.17 -16.01 -8.53
CA LEU A 54 2.98 -15.33 -7.51
C LEU A 54 2.15 -14.72 -6.37
N SER A 55 2.64 -14.84 -5.13
CA SER A 55 1.96 -14.30 -3.95
C SER A 55 1.81 -12.77 -4.02
N GLY A 56 0.70 -12.25 -3.48
CA GLY A 56 0.50 -10.81 -3.28
C GLY A 56 1.62 -10.16 -2.45
N THR A 57 2.29 -10.95 -1.60
CA THR A 57 3.42 -10.50 -0.78
C THR A 57 4.57 -9.87 -1.58
N PHE A 58 4.80 -10.27 -2.84
CA PHE A 58 5.82 -9.64 -3.69
C PHE A 58 5.43 -8.21 -4.09
N TYR A 59 4.15 -7.99 -4.36
CA TYR A 59 3.61 -6.68 -4.71
C TYR A 59 3.65 -5.76 -3.49
N GLU A 60 3.22 -6.29 -2.35
CA GLU A 60 3.28 -5.58 -1.06
C GLU A 60 4.71 -5.19 -0.69
N LYS A 61 5.66 -6.12 -0.82
CA LYS A 61 7.07 -5.85 -0.54
C LYS A 61 7.62 -4.76 -1.46
N TYR A 62 7.35 -4.83 -2.76
CA TYR A 62 7.78 -3.78 -3.69
C TYR A 62 7.26 -2.41 -3.25
N VAL A 63 5.97 -2.31 -2.90
CA VAL A 63 5.39 -1.05 -2.41
C VAL A 63 6.05 -0.60 -1.11
N ALA A 64 6.33 -1.52 -0.19
CA ALA A 64 7.06 -1.21 1.04
C ALA A 64 8.47 -0.68 0.76
N ASP A 65 9.21 -1.25 -0.20
CA ASP A 65 10.54 -0.79 -0.60
C ASP A 65 10.49 0.65 -1.13
N GLU A 66 9.56 0.95 -2.03
CA GLU A 66 9.41 2.29 -2.64
C GLU A 66 9.03 3.36 -1.60
N LEU A 67 8.10 3.05 -0.69
CA LEU A 67 7.74 3.94 0.40
C LEU A 67 8.91 4.18 1.36
N ARG A 68 9.63 3.11 1.74
CA ARG A 68 10.80 3.23 2.64
C ARG A 68 11.99 3.92 2.00
N ALA A 69 12.17 3.80 0.68
CA ALA A 69 13.18 4.55 -0.06
C ALA A 69 12.98 6.07 0.02
N LYS A 70 11.75 6.52 0.35
CA LYS A 70 11.40 7.92 0.63
C LYS A 70 11.19 8.20 2.11
N GLU A 71 11.72 7.34 2.98
CA GLU A 71 11.66 7.44 4.45
C GLU A 71 10.25 7.42 5.05
N ILE A 72 9.22 7.08 4.26
CA ILE A 72 7.83 7.03 4.71
C ILE A 72 7.65 5.85 5.68
N ALA A 73 7.14 6.12 6.89
CA ALA A 73 6.83 5.07 7.86
C ALA A 73 5.67 4.19 7.38
N LEU A 74 5.74 2.89 7.66
CA LEU A 74 4.75 1.92 7.21
C LEU A 74 3.81 1.56 8.36
N PHE A 75 2.52 1.58 8.07
CA PHE A 75 1.49 1.07 8.97
C PHE A 75 0.52 0.23 8.15
N TYR A 76 0.06 -0.91 8.64
CA TYR A 76 -1.03 -1.64 8.02
C TYR A 76 -2.28 -1.45 8.86
N TRP A 77 -3.45 -1.47 8.23
CA TRP A 77 -4.71 -1.26 8.94
C TRP A 77 -5.58 -2.51 8.93
N THR A 78 -6.25 -2.78 10.04
CA THR A 78 -7.25 -3.84 10.14
C THR A 78 -8.58 -3.31 10.64
N GLY A 79 -9.66 -3.63 9.93
CA GLY A 79 -11.02 -3.37 10.37
C GLY A 79 -11.59 -4.49 11.26
N LYS A 80 -12.71 -4.21 11.93
CA LYS A 80 -13.38 -5.14 12.87
C LYS A 80 -13.79 -6.49 12.26
N LYS A 81 -14.00 -6.57 10.93
CA LYS A 81 -14.44 -7.79 10.21
C LYS A 81 -13.31 -8.50 9.45
N SER A 82 -12.07 -8.41 9.92
CA SER A 82 -10.88 -9.00 9.26
C SER A 82 -10.59 -8.48 7.85
N ASN A 83 -11.19 -7.36 7.45
CA ASN A 83 -10.80 -6.63 6.25
C ASN A 83 -9.55 -5.80 6.57
N GLY A 84 -8.40 -6.28 6.14
CA GLY A 84 -7.13 -5.56 6.23
C GLY A 84 -6.79 -4.81 4.95
N MET A 85 -6.06 -3.71 5.11
CA MET A 85 -5.43 -2.96 4.04
C MET A 85 -3.91 -3.00 4.23
N GLU A 86 -3.16 -3.02 3.14
CA GLU A 86 -1.71 -3.23 3.17
C GLU A 86 -0.95 -2.04 3.76
N PHE A 87 -1.29 -0.78 3.43
CA PHE A 87 -0.63 0.40 4.02
C PHE A 87 -1.57 1.57 4.34
N ALA A 88 -1.30 2.26 5.44
CA ALA A 88 -1.78 3.59 5.78
C ALA A 88 -0.56 4.50 5.95
N VAL A 89 -0.49 5.59 5.19
CA VAL A 89 0.64 6.52 5.21
C VAL A 89 0.16 7.94 5.48
N GLN A 90 0.97 8.77 6.13
CA GLN A 90 0.56 10.14 6.44
C GLN A 90 0.85 11.07 5.28
N ASN A 91 -0.10 11.93 4.94
CA ASN A 91 0.10 13.07 4.06
C ASN A 91 -0.56 14.31 4.67
N GLY A 92 0.24 15.21 5.25
CA GLY A 92 -0.28 16.35 6.01
C GLY A 92 -1.24 15.91 7.14
N PRO A 93 -2.50 16.39 7.15
CA PRO A 93 -3.50 16.05 8.17
C PRO A 93 -4.33 14.80 7.81
N TYR A 94 -3.91 14.01 6.82
CA TYR A 94 -4.65 12.84 6.33
C TYR A 94 -3.85 11.55 6.50
N ALA A 95 -4.55 10.47 6.86
CA ALA A 95 -4.06 9.11 6.69
C ALA A 95 -4.53 8.60 5.32
N VAL A 96 -3.59 8.43 4.39
CA VAL A 96 -3.84 7.93 3.04
C VAL A 96 -3.92 6.41 3.07
N PRO A 97 -5.08 5.82 2.71
CA PRO A 97 -5.22 4.38 2.63
C PRO A 97 -4.70 3.85 1.28
N ILE A 98 -3.77 2.89 1.33
CA ILE A 98 -3.16 2.24 0.16
C ILE A 98 -3.45 0.74 0.18
N ASP A 99 -4.19 0.28 -0.82
CA ASP A 99 -4.54 -1.12 -1.03
C ASP A 99 -3.71 -1.68 -2.20
N VAL A 100 -2.90 -2.70 -1.92
CA VAL A 100 -2.01 -3.32 -2.92
C VAL A 100 -2.64 -4.60 -3.41
N LYS A 101 -2.76 -4.73 -4.73
CA LYS A 101 -3.45 -5.86 -5.35
C LYS A 101 -2.68 -6.38 -6.53
N LYS A 102 -2.69 -7.71 -6.67
CA LYS A 102 -2.18 -8.36 -7.86
C LYS A 102 -3.01 -8.02 -9.10
N ASN A 103 -4.34 -8.09 -8.98
CA ASN A 103 -5.30 -7.85 -10.05
C ASN A 103 -6.24 -6.69 -9.70
N ALA A 104 -6.92 -6.11 -10.70
CA ALA A 104 -7.75 -4.91 -10.55
C ALA A 104 -9.07 -5.05 -9.74
N GLY A 105 -9.26 -6.16 -9.01
CA GLY A 105 -10.49 -6.47 -8.26
C GLY A 105 -10.78 -5.51 -7.11
N LYS A 106 -12.04 -5.48 -6.64
CA LYS A 106 -12.50 -4.63 -5.53
C LYS A 106 -12.36 -5.36 -4.19
N LYS A 107 -11.97 -4.66 -3.12
CA LYS A 107 -12.11 -5.12 -1.72
C LYS A 107 -12.76 -4.02 -0.88
N ASN A 108 -13.48 -4.48 0.14
CA ASN A 108 -14.22 -3.67 1.11
C ASN A 108 -13.31 -2.98 2.16
N SER A 109 -11.98 -3.15 2.09
CA SER A 109 -11.04 -2.63 3.09
C SER A 109 -10.90 -1.11 3.04
N LEU A 110 -10.80 -0.52 1.85
CA LEU A 110 -10.73 0.92 1.66
C LEU A 110 -12.02 1.62 2.14
N ASP A 111 -13.18 1.06 1.78
CA ASP A 111 -14.49 1.57 2.21
C ASP A 111 -14.64 1.49 3.74
N ALA A 112 -14.19 0.39 4.34
CA ALA A 112 -14.18 0.23 5.78
C ALA A 112 -13.25 1.25 6.46
N PHE A 113 -12.02 1.45 5.97
CA PHE A 113 -11.08 2.43 6.52
C PHE A 113 -11.69 3.84 6.55
N ARG A 114 -12.34 4.23 5.46
CA ARG A 114 -12.98 5.54 5.28
C ARG A 114 -14.20 5.78 6.14
N THR A 115 -14.79 4.72 6.70
CA THR A 115 -15.87 4.85 7.67
C THR A 115 -15.36 5.32 9.04
N PHE A 116 -14.08 5.07 9.36
CA PHE A 116 -13.48 5.40 10.66
C PHE A 116 -12.56 6.64 10.63
N ASN A 117 -12.19 7.14 9.46
CA ASN A 117 -11.15 8.14 9.28
C ASN A 117 -11.62 9.28 8.37
N PRO A 118 -11.11 10.52 8.55
CA PRO A 118 -11.41 11.63 7.64
C PRO A 118 -11.19 11.24 6.17
N LYS A 119 -12.14 11.65 5.31
CA LYS A 119 -12.08 11.30 3.89
C LYS A 119 -10.89 11.97 3.22
N TYR A 120 -10.12 11.16 2.51
CA TYR A 120 -9.07 11.58 1.59
C TYR A 120 -8.97 10.57 0.43
N THR A 121 -8.27 10.94 -0.63
CA THR A 121 -8.09 10.08 -1.81
C THR A 121 -7.42 8.77 -1.40
N ALA A 122 -8.12 7.67 -1.69
CA ALA A 122 -7.58 6.33 -1.48
C ALA A 122 -6.74 5.94 -2.68
N VAL A 123 -5.74 5.09 -2.44
CA VAL A 123 -4.87 4.59 -3.49
C VAL A 123 -5.05 3.09 -3.62
N LYS A 124 -5.23 2.64 -4.86
CA LYS A 124 -5.15 1.24 -5.24
C LYS A 124 -3.94 1.05 -6.15
N ILE A 125 -3.02 0.18 -5.74
CA ILE A 125 -1.84 -0.16 -6.53
C ILE A 125 -2.06 -1.55 -7.12
N SER A 126 -2.05 -1.68 -8.45
CA SER A 126 -2.24 -3.00 -9.08
C SER A 126 -1.59 -3.15 -10.45
N SER A 127 -1.80 -4.30 -11.10
CA SER A 127 -1.45 -4.50 -12.51
C SER A 127 -2.47 -3.88 -13.50
N GLY A 128 -3.53 -3.23 -12.99
CA GLY A 128 -4.52 -2.55 -13.81
C GLY A 128 -4.05 -1.16 -14.26
N ASN A 129 -4.83 -0.49 -15.10
CA ASN A 129 -4.47 0.82 -15.64
C ASN A 129 -4.55 1.94 -14.59
N TYR A 130 -3.79 3.00 -14.84
CA TYR A 130 -3.95 4.27 -14.13
C TYR A 130 -5.35 4.83 -14.34
N GLY A 131 -5.94 5.42 -13.30
CA GLY A 131 -7.22 6.12 -13.41
C GLY A 131 -7.69 6.68 -12.07
N TYR A 132 -8.47 7.75 -12.12
CA TYR A 132 -9.10 8.34 -10.96
C TYR A 132 -10.61 8.19 -11.07
N ASP A 133 -11.23 7.57 -10.07
CA ASP A 133 -12.68 7.46 -9.94
C ASP A 133 -13.16 8.57 -8.98
N PRO A 134 -13.84 9.61 -9.48
CA PRO A 134 -14.23 10.75 -8.66
C PRO A 134 -15.40 10.47 -7.72
N GLU A 135 -16.30 9.56 -8.09
CA GLU A 135 -17.42 9.16 -7.23
C GLU A 135 -16.89 8.44 -5.99
N ARG A 136 -15.87 7.59 -6.20
CA ARG A 136 -15.22 6.85 -5.12
C ARG A 136 -14.04 7.59 -4.51
N ASP A 137 -13.60 8.72 -5.07
CA ASP A 137 -12.35 9.38 -4.68
C ASP A 137 -11.16 8.38 -4.63
N LEU A 138 -11.05 7.53 -5.66
CA LEU A 138 -10.11 6.41 -5.70
C LEU A 138 -9.10 6.59 -6.83
N LEU A 139 -7.84 6.78 -6.47
CA LEU A 139 -6.72 6.79 -7.39
C LEU A 139 -6.20 5.36 -7.60
N SER A 140 -6.34 4.84 -8.81
CA SER A 140 -5.71 3.60 -9.23
C SER A 140 -4.39 3.92 -9.94
N ILE A 141 -3.29 3.32 -9.48
CA ILE A 141 -1.98 3.42 -10.14
C ILE A 141 -1.42 2.04 -10.45
N GLN A 142 -0.56 1.98 -11.46
CA GLN A 142 0.18 0.76 -11.78
C GLN A 142 1.31 0.53 -10.78
N LEU A 143 1.67 -0.73 -10.53
CA LEU A 143 2.75 -1.09 -9.60
C LEU A 143 4.05 -0.31 -9.88
N TYR A 144 4.47 -0.19 -11.14
CA TYR A 144 5.70 0.53 -11.49
C TYR A 144 5.62 2.05 -11.26
N GLN A 145 4.44 2.62 -11.03
CA GLN A 145 4.27 4.05 -10.73
C GLN A 145 4.39 4.35 -9.22
N THR A 146 4.60 3.33 -8.38
CA THR A 146 4.66 3.52 -6.92
C THR A 146 5.76 4.49 -6.48
N PHE A 147 6.90 4.52 -7.17
CA PHE A 147 7.99 5.45 -6.84
C PHE A 147 7.57 6.93 -6.99
N LEU A 148 6.72 7.25 -7.97
CA LEU A 148 6.17 8.59 -8.17
C LEU A 148 5.22 8.97 -7.04
N LEU A 149 4.34 8.04 -6.64
CA LEU A 149 3.47 8.23 -5.48
C LEU A 149 4.29 8.47 -4.21
N ALA A 150 5.31 7.65 -3.97
CA ALA A 150 6.18 7.78 -2.81
C ALA A 150 6.91 9.14 -2.80
N GLU A 151 7.40 9.59 -3.95
CA GLU A 151 8.00 10.92 -4.08
C GLU A 151 7.01 12.04 -3.77
N GLN A 152 5.81 11.99 -4.33
CA GLN A 152 4.76 12.98 -4.10
C GLN A 152 4.35 13.05 -2.61
N LEU A 153 4.15 11.89 -1.98
CA LEU A 153 3.86 11.78 -0.54
C LEU A 153 5.00 12.36 0.31
N SER A 154 6.26 12.08 -0.04
CA SER A 154 7.42 12.59 0.71
C SER A 154 7.55 14.11 0.67
N LYS A 155 7.02 14.75 -0.37
CA LYS A 155 6.96 16.21 -0.51
C LYS A 155 5.73 16.83 0.15
N GLY A 156 4.83 16.02 0.72
CA GLY A 156 3.56 16.49 1.27
C GLY A 156 2.59 17.02 0.22
N GLU A 157 2.78 16.64 -1.06
CA GLU A 157 1.95 17.12 -2.15
C GLU A 157 0.60 16.40 -2.16
N SER A 158 -0.46 17.10 -2.61
CA SER A 158 -1.77 16.47 -2.76
C SER A 158 -1.71 15.39 -3.83
N ILE A 159 -2.13 14.17 -3.50
CA ILE A 159 -2.21 13.04 -4.44
C ILE A 159 -3.50 13.02 -5.25
N THR A 160 -4.51 13.82 -4.86
CA THR A 160 -5.78 13.91 -5.58
C THR A 160 -5.54 14.57 -6.93
N PRO A 161 -5.83 13.90 -8.06
CA PRO A 161 -5.64 14.49 -9.37
C PRO A 161 -6.51 15.74 -9.53
N ARG A 162 -5.93 16.81 -10.07
CA ARG A 162 -6.70 17.98 -10.50
C ARG A 162 -7.51 17.58 -11.71
N MET A 163 -8.84 17.67 -11.64
CA MET A 163 -9.66 17.60 -12.83
C MET A 163 -9.32 18.79 -13.72
N ARG A 164 -9.14 18.55 -15.02
CA ARG A 164 -9.12 19.65 -15.96
C ARG A 164 -10.57 20.11 -16.10
N ASP A 165 -10.79 21.39 -15.83
CA ASP A 165 -12.05 22.08 -16.15
C ASP A 165 -12.32 22.04 -17.66
#